data_AF-A0A975EDK2-F1
#
_entry.id   AF-A0A975EDK2-F1
#
_cell.length_a   1.000
_cell.length_b   1.000
_cell.length_c   1.000
_cell.angle_alpha   90.00
_cell.angle_beta   90.00
_cell.angle_gamma   90.00
#
_symmetry.space_group_name_H-M   'P 1'
#
loop_
_entity.id
_entity.type
_entity.pdbx_description
1 polymer ?
#
loop_
_entity_poly.entity_id
_entity_poly.type
_entity_poly.pdbx_seq_one_letter_code
_entity_poly.pdbx_strand_id
1 'polypeptide(L)'
;MPFDIKKAVIALVISCVSTLLAVYFDGHAIQEISFDNPLILGTNLIWALVVAWIIWDLTKGKNIKPTLMLVGAVLLAFVGWEVFEYGFGVPQMLYALELAMFGAAYFFVSTEESLSWCKRKLDTRP
;
A
#
# COMPACT_ATOMS: atom_id res chain seq x y z
N MET A 1 0.13 16.55 13.89
CA MET A 1 -0.28 15.70 12.75
C MET A 1 -1.76 15.40 12.95
N PRO A 2 -2.63 15.68 11.97
CA PRO A 2 -4.08 15.45 12.05
C PRO A 2 -4.37 13.98 12.31
N PHE A 3 -5.53 13.71 12.92
CA PHE A 3 -5.94 12.34 13.24
C PHE A 3 -6.11 11.49 11.97
N ASP A 4 -6.61 12.08 10.88
CA ASP A 4 -6.80 11.40 9.60
C ASP A 4 -5.48 10.96 8.95
N ILE A 5 -4.43 11.77 9.05
CA ILE A 5 -3.12 11.38 8.50
C ILE A 5 -2.53 10.21 9.29
N LYS A 6 -2.76 10.13 10.60
CA LYS A 6 -2.35 8.96 11.40
C LYS A 6 -3.10 7.71 10.94
N LYS A 7 -4.42 7.80 10.70
CA LYS A 7 -5.21 6.68 10.16
C LYS A 7 -4.71 6.25 8.78
N ALA A 8 -4.37 7.20 7.91
CA ALA A 8 -3.81 6.89 6.59
C ALA A 8 -2.47 6.14 6.70
N VAL A 9 -1.58 6.55 7.61
CA VAL A 9 -0.32 5.82 7.87
C VAL A 9 -0.60 4.41 8.39
N ILE A 10 -1.53 4.26 9.34
CA ILE A 10 -1.90 2.93 9.86
C ILE A 10 -2.46 2.05 8.73
N ALA A 11 -3.34 2.59 7.88
CA ALA A 11 -3.89 1.87 6.74
C ALA A 11 -2.79 1.41 5.77
N LEU A 12 -1.81 2.27 5.45
CA LEU A 12 -0.67 1.90 4.60
C LEU A 12 0.20 0.80 5.23
N VAL A 13 0.41 0.85 6.55
CA VAL A 13 1.15 -0.21 7.26
C VAL A 13 0.38 -1.54 7.21
N ILE A 14 -0.93 -1.52 7.46
CA ILE A 14 -1.77 -2.72 7.37
C ILE A 14 -1.77 -3.28 5.95
N SER A 15 -1.81 -2.41 4.92
CA SER A 15 -1.68 -2.81 3.52
C SER A 15 -0.37 -3.58 3.30
N CYS A 16 0.77 -3.02 3.72
CA CYS A 16 2.08 -3.68 3.56
C CYS A 16 2.16 -5.03 4.30
N VAL A 17 1.60 -5.12 5.51
CA VAL A 17 1.54 -6.39 6.26
C VAL A 17 0.66 -7.42 5.53
N SER A 18 -0.44 -6.98 4.93
CA SER A 18 -1.34 -7.86 4.19
C SER A 18 -0.65 -8.48 2.97
N THR A 19 0.14 -7.70 2.22
CA THR A 19 0.94 -8.20 1.08
C THR A 19 1.96 -9.24 1.52
N LEU A 20 2.68 -8.98 2.62
CA LEU A 20 3.68 -9.93 3.14
C LEU A 20 3.04 -11.25 3.58
N LEU A 21 1.85 -11.18 4.19
CA LEU A 21 1.07 -12.36 4.53
C LEU A 21 0.55 -13.07 3.28
N ALA A 22 0.12 -12.35 2.24
CA ALA A 22 -0.36 -12.94 1.00
C ALA A 22 0.73 -13.82 0.37
N VAL A 23 1.94 -13.27 0.25
CA VAL A 23 3.11 -13.99 -0.27
C VAL A 23 3.48 -15.18 0.61
N TYR A 24 3.36 -15.07 1.93
CA TYR A 24 3.57 -16.19 2.83
C TYR A 24 2.62 -17.35 2.53
N PHE A 25 1.33 -17.05 2.32
CA PHE A 25 0.34 -18.07 1.99
C PHE A 25 0.49 -18.58 0.55
N ASP A 26 0.86 -17.74 -0.40
CA ASP A 26 1.21 -18.16 -1.77
C ASP A 26 2.37 -19.16 -1.75
N GLY A 27 3.41 -18.92 -0.95
CA GLY A 27 4.55 -19.83 -0.82
C GLY A 27 4.23 -21.20 -0.22
N HIS A 28 3.16 -21.30 0.58
CA HIS A 28 2.66 -22.59 1.08
C HIS A 28 1.80 -23.33 0.04
N ALA A 29 1.08 -22.59 -0.81
CA ALA A 29 0.20 -23.16 -1.83
C ALA A 29 0.94 -23.51 -3.14
N ILE A 30 1.95 -22.71 -3.49
CA ILE A 30 2.70 -22.76 -4.74
C ILE A 30 4.18 -22.57 -4.38
N GLN A 31 4.97 -23.66 -4.39
CA GLN A 31 6.39 -23.63 -3.98
C GLN A 31 7.25 -22.65 -4.80
N GLU A 32 6.87 -22.38 -6.05
CA GLU A 32 7.55 -21.39 -6.91
C GLU A 32 7.35 -19.94 -6.44
N ILE A 33 6.30 -19.69 -5.63
CA ILE A 33 5.93 -18.40 -5.05
C ILE A 33 6.34 -18.29 -3.56
N SER A 34 7.35 -19.06 -3.15
CA SER A 34 7.90 -19.04 -1.78
C SER A 34 8.88 -17.89 -1.54
N PHE A 35 9.05 -17.50 -0.27
CA PHE A 35 10.14 -16.62 0.19
C PHE A 35 11.54 -17.14 -0.12
N ASP A 36 11.66 -18.43 -0.43
CA ASP A 36 12.91 -19.05 -0.88
C ASP A 36 13.30 -18.58 -2.30
N ASN A 37 12.37 -17.99 -3.06
CA ASN A 37 12.63 -17.42 -4.37
C ASN A 37 13.19 -15.98 -4.23
N PRO A 38 14.44 -15.72 -4.62
CA PRO A 38 15.08 -14.42 -4.43
C PRO A 38 14.41 -13.29 -5.23
N LEU A 39 13.73 -13.60 -6.35
CA LEU A 39 13.01 -12.61 -7.14
C LEU A 39 11.76 -12.11 -6.40
N ILE A 40 11.07 -13.00 -5.70
CA ILE A 40 9.85 -12.68 -4.95
C ILE A 40 10.20 -11.93 -3.68
N LEU A 41 11.24 -12.36 -2.98
CA LEU A 41 11.79 -11.62 -1.85
C LEU A 41 12.21 -10.20 -2.26
N GLY A 42 12.92 -10.06 -3.38
CA GLY A 42 13.34 -8.77 -3.92
C GLY A 42 12.18 -7.86 -4.28
N THR A 43 11.15 -8.41 -4.93
CA THR A 43 9.94 -7.66 -5.32
C THR A 43 9.18 -7.16 -4.08
N ASN A 44 9.05 -8.00 -3.05
CA ASN A 44 8.42 -7.61 -1.78
C ASN A 44 9.21 -6.56 -1.02
N LEU A 45 10.53 -6.64 -1.03
CA LEU A 45 11.38 -5.63 -0.40
C LEU A 45 11.24 -4.28 -1.12
N ILE A 46 11.22 -4.29 -2.46
CA ILE A 46 10.94 -3.08 -3.26
C ILE A 46 9.55 -2.53 -2.91
N TRP A 47 8.54 -3.39 -2.80
CA TRP A 47 7.18 -2.98 -2.46
C TRP A 47 7.10 -2.33 -1.07
N ALA A 48 7.72 -2.94 -0.06
CA ALA A 48 7.80 -2.39 1.29
C ALA A 48 8.51 -1.03 1.30
N LEU A 49 9.56 -0.84 0.49
CA LEU A 49 10.24 0.45 0.33
C LEU A 49 9.34 1.50 -0.34
N VAL A 50 8.53 1.12 -1.34
CA VAL A 50 7.55 2.02 -1.95
C VAL A 50 6.52 2.48 -0.92
N VAL A 51 5.96 1.57 -0.12
CA VAL A 51 5.01 1.95 0.94
C VAL A 51 5.67 2.84 2.00
N ALA A 52 6.89 2.50 2.43
CA ALA A 52 7.66 3.33 3.36
C ALA A 52 7.93 4.74 2.79
N TRP A 53 8.23 4.84 1.49
CA TRP A 53 8.40 6.12 0.81
C TRP A 53 7.11 6.94 0.75
N ILE A 54 5.96 6.30 0.48
CA ILE A 54 4.65 6.97 0.52
C ILE A 54 4.35 7.51 1.92
N ILE A 55 4.60 6.71 2.97
CA ILE A 55 4.45 7.14 4.37
C ILE A 55 5.38 8.31 4.68
N TRP A 56 6.63 8.25 4.22
CA TRP A 56 7.59 9.35 4.39
C TRP A 56 7.14 10.63 3.70
N ASP A 57 6.66 10.56 2.46
CA ASP A 57 6.18 11.72 1.72
C ASP A 57 4.89 12.30 2.35
N LEU A 58 4.00 11.42 2.86
CA LEU A 58 2.82 11.83 3.62
C LEU A 58 3.19 12.54 4.92
N THR A 59 4.10 11.97 5.71
CA THR A 59 4.57 12.58 6.97
C THR A 59 5.32 13.87 6.71
N LYS A 60 5.91 14.04 5.53
CA LYS A 60 6.47 15.31 5.04
C LYS A 60 5.40 16.35 4.64
N GLY A 61 4.13 15.98 4.53
CA GLY A 61 3.06 16.90 4.13
C GLY A 61 3.04 17.17 2.63
N LYS A 62 3.65 16.29 1.83
CA LYS A 62 3.51 16.36 0.37
C LYS A 62 2.11 15.89 -0.03
N ASN A 63 1.64 16.38 -1.17
CA ASN A 63 0.43 15.84 -1.78
C ASN A 63 0.71 14.48 -2.41
N ILE A 64 0.35 13.39 -1.71
CA ILE A 64 0.55 12.02 -2.18
C ILE A 64 -0.67 11.42 -2.89
N LYS A 65 -1.75 12.18 -3.09
CA LYS A 65 -2.94 11.70 -3.80
C LYS A 65 -2.63 11.09 -5.18
N PRO A 66 -1.87 11.76 -6.08
CA PRO A 66 -1.56 11.16 -7.38
C PRO A 66 -0.72 9.90 -7.24
N THR A 67 0.20 9.86 -6.27
CA THR A 67 1.01 8.66 -5.97
C THR A 67 0.14 7.50 -5.50
N LEU A 68 -0.79 7.74 -4.57
CA LEU A 68 -1.73 6.72 -4.09
C LEU A 68 -2.63 6.22 -5.22
N MET A 69 -3.08 7.11 -6.11
CA MET A 69 -3.91 6.73 -7.25
C MET A 69 -3.14 5.85 -8.24
N LEU A 70 -1.89 6.21 -8.55
CA LEU A 70 -1.04 5.44 -9.45
C LEU A 70 -0.70 4.07 -8.87
N VAL A 71 -0.25 4.03 -7.61
CA VAL A 71 0.09 2.77 -6.92
C VAL A 71 -1.14 1.89 -6.72
N GLY A 72 -2.30 2.49 -6.40
CA GLY A 72 -3.57 1.79 -6.31
C GLY A 72 -4.03 1.19 -7.65
N ALA A 73 -3.82 1.88 -8.77
CA ALA A 73 -4.13 1.34 -10.09
C ALA A 73 -3.22 0.16 -10.47
N VAL A 74 -1.93 0.25 -10.14
CA VAL A 74 -0.97 -0.87 -10.31
C VAL A 74 -1.40 -2.06 -9.47
N LEU A 75 -1.72 -1.85 -8.18
CA LEU A 75 -2.25 -2.88 -7.29
C LEU A 75 -3.49 -3.56 -7.87
N LEU A 76 -4.46 -2.77 -8.35
CA LEU A 76 -5.70 -3.31 -8.90
C LEU A 76 -5.46 -4.17 -10.15
N ALA A 77 -4.50 -3.79 -10.99
CA ALA A 77 -4.08 -4.61 -12.14
C ALA A 77 -3.43 -5.93 -11.69
N PHE A 78 -2.56 -5.89 -10.67
CA PHE A 78 -1.94 -7.10 -10.10
C PHE A 78 -2.97 -8.04 -9.47
N VAL A 79 -3.87 -7.53 -8.62
CA VAL A 79 -4.94 -8.35 -8.02
C VAL A 79 -5.84 -8.94 -9.10
N GLY A 80 -6.18 -8.16 -10.12
CA GLY A 80 -6.98 -8.65 -11.25
C GLY A 80 -6.30 -9.77 -12.03
N TRP A 81 -4.98 -9.65 -12.25
CA TRP A 81 -4.17 -10.69 -12.89
C TRP A 81 -4.12 -11.97 -12.04
N GLU A 82 -3.81 -11.85 -10.76
CA GLU A 82 -3.74 -12.96 -9.80
C GLU A 82 -5.06 -13.75 -9.72
N VAL A 83 -6.19 -13.03 -9.64
CA VAL A 83 -7.52 -13.66 -9.61
C VAL A 83 -7.85 -14.36 -10.94
N PHE A 84 -7.40 -13.81 -12.07
CA PHE A 84 -7.62 -14.41 -13.38
C PHE A 84 -6.80 -15.69 -13.58
N GLU A 85 -5.54 -15.69 -13.16
CA GLU A 85 -4.60 -16.80 -13.37
C GLU A 85 -4.75 -17.91 -12.33
N TYR A 86 -4.88 -17.57 -11.04
CA TYR A 86 -4.86 -18.52 -9.93
C TYR A 86 -6.23 -18.72 -9.25
N GLY A 87 -7.24 -17.94 -9.62
CA GLY A 87 -8.58 -18.02 -9.04
C GLY A 87 -8.70 -17.35 -7.67
N PHE A 88 -9.74 -17.72 -6.91
CA PHE A 88 -9.98 -17.16 -5.57
C PHE A 88 -9.38 -18.05 -4.48
N GLY A 89 -8.52 -17.47 -3.64
CA GLY A 89 -7.91 -18.11 -2.49
C GLY A 89 -7.62 -17.12 -1.34
N VAL A 90 -6.99 -17.63 -0.28
CA VAL A 90 -6.58 -16.83 0.89
C VAL A 90 -5.62 -15.70 0.51
N PRO A 91 -4.60 -15.91 -0.37
CA PRO A 91 -3.71 -14.84 -0.81
C PRO A 91 -4.45 -13.71 -1.54
N GLN A 92 -5.41 -14.05 -2.42
CA GLN A 92 -6.21 -13.07 -3.14
C GLN A 92 -7.12 -12.25 -2.21
N MET A 93 -7.62 -12.84 -1.12
CA MET A 93 -8.32 -12.07 -0.08
C MET A 93 -7.41 -11.06 0.62
N LEU A 94 -6.15 -11.41 0.85
CA LEU A 94 -5.17 -10.51 1.47
C LEU A 94 -4.74 -9.39 0.51
N TYR A 95 -4.57 -9.68 -0.79
CA TYR A 95 -4.35 -8.65 -1.81
C TYR A 95 -5.57 -7.73 -1.97
N ALA A 96 -6.79 -8.24 -1.87
CA ALA A 96 -8.00 -7.43 -1.84
C ALA A 96 -8.08 -6.54 -0.59
N LEU A 97 -7.66 -7.06 0.58
CA LEU A 97 -7.56 -6.30 1.82
C LEU A 97 -6.53 -5.18 1.71
N GLU A 98 -5.38 -5.45 1.10
CA GLU A 98 -4.37 -4.45 0.78
C GLU A 98 -4.97 -3.30 -0.03
N LEU A 99 -5.66 -3.62 -1.13
CA LEU A 99 -6.31 -2.65 -1.99
C LEU A 99 -7.35 -1.81 -1.22
N ALA A 100 -8.14 -2.44 -0.35
CA ALA A 100 -9.11 -1.77 0.50
C ALA A 100 -8.43 -0.80 1.48
N MET A 101 -7.29 -1.18 2.08
CA MET A 101 -6.51 -0.30 2.96
C MET A 101 -5.86 0.86 2.20
N PHE A 102 -5.41 0.65 0.96
CA PHE A 102 -4.95 1.72 0.08
C PHE A 102 -6.08 2.72 -0.23
N GLY A 103 -7.28 2.22 -0.51
CA GLY A 103 -8.47 3.04 -0.70
C GLY A 103 -8.84 3.86 0.54
N ALA A 104 -8.77 3.23 1.72
CA ALA A 104 -8.99 3.92 2.99
C ALA A 104 -7.94 5.04 3.23
N ALA A 105 -6.66 4.76 2.95
CA ALA A 105 -5.60 5.77 3.03
C ALA A 105 -5.87 6.95 2.08
N TYR A 106 -6.29 6.67 0.85
CA TYR A 106 -6.67 7.72 -0.11
C TYR A 106 -7.82 8.59 0.39
N PHE A 107 -8.84 7.98 1.00
CA PHE A 107 -9.97 8.71 1.57
C PHE A 107 -9.55 9.63 2.72
N PHE A 108 -8.75 9.13 3.66
CA PHE A 108 -8.26 9.92 4.80
C PHE A 108 -7.34 11.07 4.38
N VAL A 109 -6.49 10.86 3.39
CA VAL A 109 -5.62 11.93 2.84
C VAL A 109 -6.44 12.94 2.03
N SER A 110 -7.67 12.58 1.64
CA SER A 110 -8.56 13.46 0.87
C SER A 110 -9.41 14.40 1.70
N THR A 111 -9.40 14.30 3.03
CA THR A 111 -10.15 15.22 3.91
C THR A 111 -9.55 16.63 3.86
N GLU A 112 -10.42 17.64 4.04
CA GLU A 112 -10.00 19.05 4.07
C GLU A 112 -8.97 19.33 5.18
N GLU A 113 -9.10 18.64 6.32
CA GLU A 113 -8.17 18.74 7.43
C GLU A 113 -6.76 18.26 7.02
N SER A 114 -6.68 17.11 6.35
CA SER A 114 -5.42 16.57 5.81
C SER A 114 -4.80 17.47 4.74
N LEU A 115 -5.60 17.97 3.81
CA LEU A 115 -5.16 18.89 2.75
C LEU A 115 -4.61 20.21 3.32
N SER A 116 -5.32 20.80 4.29
CA SER A 116 -4.91 22.06 4.94
C SER A 116 -3.62 21.89 5.74
N TRP A 117 -3.40 20.72 6.35
CA TRP A 117 -2.17 20.42 7.05
C TRP A 117 -0.99 20.24 6.10
N CYS A 118 -1.18 19.51 5.00
CA CYS A 118 -0.14 19.35 3.96
C CYS A 118 0.28 20.71 3.38
N LYS A 119 -0.70 21.57 3.04
CA LYS A 119 -0.42 22.92 2.53
C LYS A 119 0.38 23.77 3.52
N ARG A 120 -0.04 23.85 4.78
CA ARG A 120 0.68 24.58 5.85
C ARG A 120 2.12 24.07 6.05
N LYS A 121 2.33 22.75 5.93
CA LYS A 121 3.64 22.14 6.11
C LYS A 121 4.58 22.36 4.91
N LEU A 122 4.03 22.60 3.72
CA LEU A 122 4.79 23.02 2.54
C LEU A 122 5.21 24.49 2.65
N ASP A 123 4.30 25.36 3.11
CA ASP A 123 4.55 26.80 3.26
C ASP A 123 5.55 27.16 4.38
N THR A 124 5.80 26.23 5.31
CA THR A 124 6.71 26.43 6.46
C THR A 124 8.10 25.82 6.27
N ARG A 125 8.40 25.26 5.08
CA ARG A 125 9.75 24.78 4.78
C ARG A 125 10.61 25.96 4.30
N PRO A 126 11.78 26.20 4.93
CA PRO A 126 12.75 27.18 4.44
C PRO A 126 13.30 26.78 3.06
#